data_AF-A0A512MDM9-F1
#
_entry.id   AF-A0A512MDM9-F1
#
_cell.length_a   1.000
_cell.length_b   1.000
_cell.length_c   1.000
_cell.angle_alpha   90.00
_cell.angle_beta   90.00
_cell.angle_gamma   90.00
#
_symmetry.space_group_name_H-M   'P 1'
#
loop_
_entity.id
_entity.type
_entity.pdbx_description
1 polymer ?
#
loop_
_entity_poly.entity_id
_entity_poly.type
_entity_poly.pdbx_seq_one_letter_code
_entity_poly.pdbx_strand_id
1 'polypeptide(L)'
;MKANLHCFVVRLALVLVTGASIGAAPLRAAENLENLFQMGRDAYYKGDLEQARQLLTMVQAQQPRHQESRILLGQINAKLKMSAGSSLKLKYSGVKLPKVELTDVTLQEALDGLRALSKNASNGQVVPNFLVTDPKVGEAKVSLTLTDVPLPTAIDYVARIAGAKATYDQHAVLFTSAAGG
;
A
#
# COMPACT_ATOMS: atom_id res chain seq x y z
N MET A 1 -47.00 13.55 -89.34
CA MET A 1 -46.47 12.20 -89.62
C MET A 1 -44.96 12.25 -89.48
N LYS A 2 -44.38 11.36 -88.64
CA LYS A 2 -42.97 10.87 -88.51
C LYS A 2 -41.83 11.83 -88.93
N ALA A 3 -40.76 12.05 -88.18
CA ALA A 3 -40.10 11.31 -87.10
C ALA A 3 -39.18 12.30 -86.34
N ASN A 4 -38.64 11.92 -85.18
CA ASN A 4 -37.20 12.06 -84.89
C ASN A 4 -36.85 11.38 -83.56
N LEU A 5 -36.07 10.31 -83.72
CA LEU A 5 -35.35 9.54 -82.73
C LEU A 5 -33.94 10.15 -82.64
N HIS A 6 -33.50 10.66 -81.49
CA HIS A 6 -32.08 10.92 -81.16
C HIS A 6 -31.93 10.67 -79.65
N CYS A 7 -31.31 9.55 -79.25
CA CYS A 7 -29.87 9.36 -79.02
C CYS A 7 -29.33 10.01 -77.73
N PHE A 8 -28.88 9.12 -76.84
CA PHE A 8 -27.74 9.25 -75.93
C PHE A 8 -27.82 10.09 -74.64
N VAL A 9 -28.15 9.37 -73.55
CA VAL A 9 -27.29 9.15 -72.37
C VAL A 9 -26.42 10.33 -71.89
N VAL A 10 -26.81 10.99 -70.79
CA VAL A 10 -25.85 11.55 -69.80
C VAL A 10 -26.41 11.45 -68.37
N ARG A 11 -26.05 10.34 -67.74
CA ARG A 11 -25.41 10.23 -66.41
C ARG A 11 -25.96 11.06 -65.21
N LEU A 12 -26.58 10.29 -64.31
CA LEU A 12 -26.23 10.15 -62.89
C LEU A 12 -26.26 11.42 -62.01
N ALA A 13 -27.43 11.68 -61.42
CA ALA A 13 -27.54 12.50 -60.21
C ALA A 13 -27.29 11.63 -58.98
N LEU A 14 -26.19 11.89 -58.27
CA LEU A 14 -26.02 11.49 -56.86
C LEU A 14 -25.40 12.67 -56.12
N VAL A 15 -26.26 13.49 -55.52
CA VAL A 15 -25.87 14.55 -54.60
C VAL A 15 -25.64 13.89 -53.24
N LEU A 16 -24.37 13.64 -52.91
CA LEU A 16 -23.93 13.27 -51.56
C LEU A 16 -23.63 14.57 -50.81
N VAL A 17 -24.60 15.06 -50.04
CA VAL A 17 -24.35 16.04 -48.97
C VAL A 17 -23.70 15.27 -47.82
N THR A 18 -22.38 15.21 -47.80
CA THR A 18 -21.64 14.82 -46.59
C THR A 18 -21.55 16.04 -45.68
N GLY A 19 -22.49 16.12 -44.75
CA GLY A 19 -22.38 17.01 -43.60
C GLY A 19 -21.15 16.67 -42.79
N ALA A 20 -20.14 17.53 -42.82
CA ALA A 20 -19.03 17.50 -41.87
C ALA A 20 -19.56 17.98 -40.51
N SER A 21 -20.12 17.06 -39.72
CA SER A 21 -20.31 17.30 -38.29
C SER A 21 -18.95 17.36 -37.62
N ILE A 22 -18.53 18.57 -37.25
CA ILE A 22 -17.39 18.82 -36.37
C ILE A 22 -17.67 18.11 -35.05
N GLY A 23 -17.01 16.97 -34.83
CA GLY A 23 -17.02 16.27 -33.54
C GLY A 23 -16.21 17.05 -32.51
N ALA A 24 -16.81 18.07 -31.90
CA ALA A 24 -16.28 18.74 -30.71
C ALA A 24 -16.50 17.86 -29.47
N ALA A 25 -15.77 16.74 -29.37
CA ALA A 25 -15.79 15.84 -28.21
C ALA A 25 -14.43 15.36 -27.65
N PRO A 26 -13.25 15.50 -28.30
CA PRO A 26 -12.02 14.94 -27.73
C PRO A 26 -11.36 15.81 -26.64
N LEU A 27 -11.62 17.12 -26.60
CA LEU A 27 -10.88 18.04 -25.73
C LEU A 27 -11.20 17.88 -24.24
N ARG A 28 -12.48 17.75 -23.86
CA ARG A 28 -12.87 17.67 -22.44
C ARG A 28 -12.48 16.35 -21.78
N ALA A 29 -12.47 15.26 -22.52
CA ALA A 29 -12.06 13.95 -22.01
C ALA A 29 -10.53 13.89 -21.79
N ALA A 30 -9.74 14.50 -22.68
CA ALA A 30 -8.29 14.59 -22.56
C ALA A 30 -7.85 15.45 -21.37
N GLU A 31 -8.49 16.60 -21.15
CA GLU A 31 -8.21 17.47 -19.99
C GLU A 31 -8.48 16.76 -18.65
N ASN A 32 -9.59 16.01 -18.56
CA ASN A 32 -9.92 15.25 -17.35
C ASN A 32 -8.92 14.11 -17.07
N LEU A 33 -8.42 13.46 -18.12
CA LEU A 33 -7.41 12.40 -17.99
C LEU A 33 -6.07 12.95 -17.51
N GLU A 34 -5.61 14.06 -18.08
CA GLU A 34 -4.37 14.73 -17.67
C GLU A 34 -4.45 15.20 -16.22
N ASN A 35 -5.58 15.79 -15.81
CA ASN A 35 -5.80 16.21 -14.43
C ASN A 35 -5.75 15.03 -13.45
N LEU A 36 -6.38 13.90 -13.78
CA LEU A 36 -6.33 12.67 -12.97
C LEU A 36 -4.90 12.12 -12.86
N PHE A 37 -4.15 12.15 -13.97
CA PHE A 37 -2.76 11.75 -13.98
C PHE A 37 -1.89 12.65 -13.10
N GLN A 38 -2.04 13.97 -13.23
CA GLN A 38 -1.32 14.93 -12.40
C GLN A 38 -1.62 14.74 -10.91
N MET A 39 -2.90 14.61 -10.54
CA MET A 39 -3.29 14.36 -9.14
C MET A 39 -2.67 13.06 -8.60
N GLY A 40 -2.67 11.98 -9.40
CA GLY A 40 -2.04 10.72 -9.02
C GLY A 40 -0.53 10.82 -8.87
N ARG A 41 0.13 11.57 -9.75
CA ARG A 41 1.56 11.86 -9.69
C ARG A 41 1.93 12.70 -8.48
N ASP A 42 1.14 13.72 -8.16
CA ASP A 42 1.35 14.57 -6.99
C ASP A 42 1.18 13.77 -5.69
N ALA A 43 0.15 12.92 -5.60
CA ALA A 43 -0.05 12.00 -4.48
C ALA A 43 1.15 11.06 -4.30
N TYR A 44 1.71 10.55 -5.41
CA TYR A 44 2.89 9.68 -5.37
C TYR A 44 4.11 10.41 -4.77
N TYR A 45 4.39 11.64 -5.22
CA TYR A 45 5.51 12.43 -4.69
C TYR A 45 5.30 12.88 -3.25
N LYS A 46 4.04 13.05 -2.81
CA LYS A 46 3.69 13.29 -1.40
C LYS A 46 3.80 12.04 -0.52
N GLY A 47 4.00 10.86 -1.10
CA GLY A 47 4.09 9.59 -0.38
C GLY A 47 2.74 8.94 -0.08
N ASP A 48 1.62 9.50 -0.55
CA ASP A 48 0.31 8.88 -0.43
C ASP A 48 0.14 7.80 -1.52
N LEU A 49 0.76 6.65 -1.27
CA LEU A 49 0.83 5.56 -2.23
C LEU A 49 -0.53 4.93 -2.53
N GLU A 50 -1.47 4.93 -1.58
CA GLU A 50 -2.82 4.38 -1.80
C GLU A 50 -3.66 5.33 -2.67
N GLN A 51 -3.65 6.64 -2.38
CA GLN A 51 -4.36 7.61 -3.21
C GLN A 51 -3.76 7.68 -4.62
N ALA A 52 -2.43 7.68 -4.74
CA ALA A 52 -1.74 7.63 -6.02
C ALA A 52 -2.13 6.39 -6.84
N ARG A 53 -2.21 5.21 -6.20
CA ARG A 53 -2.64 3.97 -6.86
C ARG A 53 -4.05 4.10 -7.41
N GLN A 54 -4.98 4.63 -6.61
CA GLN A 54 -6.39 4.78 -7.01
C GLN A 54 -6.52 5.68 -8.24
N LEU A 55 -5.94 6.88 -8.18
CA LEU A 55 -6.01 7.88 -9.26
C LEU A 55 -5.38 7.37 -10.56
N LEU A 56 -4.19 6.77 -10.48
CA LEU A 56 -3.51 6.25 -11.67
C LEU A 56 -4.19 5.00 -12.25
N THR A 57 -4.90 4.22 -11.42
CA THR A 57 -5.72 3.10 -11.91
C THR A 57 -6.90 3.62 -12.75
N MET A 58 -7.51 4.75 -12.36
CA MET A 58 -8.56 5.38 -13.16
C MET A 58 -8.02 5.87 -14.51
N VAL A 59 -6.82 6.44 -14.54
CA VAL A 59 -6.14 6.83 -15.79
C VAL A 59 -5.91 5.61 -16.68
N GLN A 60 -5.41 4.49 -16.13
CA GLN A 60 -5.24 3.25 -16.89
C GLN A 60 -6.56 2.65 -17.39
N ALA A 61 -7.66 2.79 -16.64
CA ALA A 61 -8.97 2.30 -17.07
C ALA A 61 -9.49 3.08 -18.28
N GLN A 62 -9.22 4.38 -18.36
CA GLN A 62 -9.60 5.23 -19.49
C GLN A 62 -8.64 5.10 -20.67
N GLN A 63 -7.33 4.99 -20.41
CA GLN A 63 -6.29 4.80 -21.43
C GLN A 63 -5.33 3.67 -21.04
N PRO A 64 -5.63 2.42 -21.43
CA PRO A 64 -4.82 1.25 -21.07
C PRO A 64 -3.37 1.31 -21.56
N ARG A 65 -3.10 2.09 -22.61
CA ARG A 65 -1.77 2.28 -23.22
C ARG A 65 -1.01 3.49 -22.70
N HIS A 66 -1.52 4.20 -21.69
CA HIS A 66 -0.81 5.32 -21.09
C HIS A 66 0.47 4.83 -20.39
N GLN A 67 1.64 5.18 -20.93
CA GLN A 67 2.91 4.59 -20.49
C GLN A 67 3.32 5.05 -19.09
N GLU A 68 3.18 6.35 -18.79
CA GLU A 68 3.63 6.92 -17.52
C GLU A 68 2.85 6.37 -16.32
N SER A 69 1.52 6.25 -16.45
CA SER A 69 0.69 5.67 -15.38
C SER A 69 1.02 4.21 -15.14
N ARG A 70 1.31 3.44 -16.20
CA ARG A 70 1.76 2.04 -16.07
C ARG A 70 3.07 1.93 -15.29
N ILE A 71 4.05 2.78 -15.61
CA ILE A 71 5.36 2.79 -14.93
C ILE A 71 5.17 3.16 -13.46
N LEU A 72 4.46 4.25 -13.17
CA LEU A 72 4.20 4.70 -11.81
C LEU A 72 3.42 3.67 -10.99
N LEU A 73 2.38 3.05 -11.56
CA LEU A 73 1.65 1.97 -10.89
C LEU A 73 2.55 0.77 -10.61
N GLY A 74 3.48 0.44 -11.50
CA GLY A 74 4.50 -0.58 -11.24
C GLY A 74 5.34 -0.25 -9.99
N GLN A 75 5.82 1.00 -9.89
CA GLN A 75 6.60 1.47 -8.75
C GLN A 75 5.77 1.49 -7.46
N ILE A 76 4.54 2.02 -7.51
CA ILE A 76 3.63 2.09 -6.37
C ILE A 76 3.31 0.68 -5.88
N ASN A 77 2.95 -0.24 -6.78
CA ASN A 77 2.65 -1.61 -6.41
C ASN A 77 3.88 -2.33 -5.83
N ALA A 78 5.09 -2.04 -6.32
CA ALA A 78 6.31 -2.55 -5.71
C ALA A 78 6.53 -2.00 -4.30
N LYS A 79 6.38 -0.69 -4.08
CA LYS A 79 6.50 -0.05 -2.76
C LYS A 79 5.44 -0.54 -1.77
N LEU A 80 4.19 -0.68 -2.22
CA LEU A 80 3.11 -1.23 -1.42
C LEU A 80 3.33 -2.71 -1.13
N LYS A 81 3.79 -3.52 -2.10
CA LYS A 81 4.19 -4.92 -1.85
C LYS A 81 5.42 -5.05 -0.97
N MET A 82 6.37 -4.11 -0.97
CA MET A 82 7.47 -4.10 -0.01
C MET A 82 6.96 -3.76 1.40
N SER A 83 5.98 -2.86 1.48
CA SER A 83 5.32 -2.49 2.74
C SER A 83 4.37 -3.59 3.24
N ALA A 84 3.75 -4.37 2.35
CA ALA A 84 2.73 -5.38 2.65
C ALA A 84 3.24 -6.83 2.63
N GLY A 85 4.26 -7.13 1.81
CA GLY A 85 4.75 -8.48 1.46
C GLY A 85 5.50 -9.20 2.57
N SER A 86 5.67 -8.55 3.70
CA SER A 86 5.56 -9.17 5.02
C SER A 86 5.65 -8.00 5.97
N SER A 87 4.51 -7.48 6.41
CA SER A 87 4.53 -6.62 7.59
C SER A 87 5.36 -7.31 8.66
N LEU A 88 6.20 -6.56 9.38
CA LEU A 88 7.11 -7.13 10.38
C LEU A 88 6.35 -8.06 11.36
N LYS A 89 5.09 -7.70 11.62
CA LYS A 89 4.12 -8.51 12.37
C LYS A 89 3.88 -9.91 11.78
N LEU A 90 3.74 -10.06 10.46
CA LEU A 90 3.55 -11.36 9.81
C LEU A 90 4.79 -12.24 9.92
N LYS A 91 5.99 -11.67 9.69
CA LYS A 91 7.28 -12.35 9.95
C LYS A 91 7.35 -12.90 11.38
N TYR A 92 6.94 -12.09 12.34
CA TYR A 92 6.98 -12.48 13.76
C TYR A 92 5.89 -13.49 14.10
N SER A 93 4.74 -13.46 13.41
CA SER A 93 3.62 -14.38 13.66
C SER A 93 3.98 -15.85 13.43
N GLY A 94 4.97 -16.12 12.57
CA GLY A 94 5.50 -17.47 12.34
C GLY A 94 6.37 -18.01 13.48
N VAL A 95 6.77 -17.17 14.44
CA VAL A 95 7.62 -17.58 15.57
C VAL A 95 6.75 -17.93 16.77
N LYS A 96 6.78 -19.21 17.15
CA LYS A 96 6.08 -19.74 18.33
C LYS A 96 7.03 -19.79 19.52
N LEU A 97 6.67 -19.13 20.61
CA LEU A 97 7.42 -19.13 21.86
C LEU A 97 6.83 -20.20 22.78
N PRO A 98 7.57 -21.29 23.08
CA PRO A 98 7.05 -22.39 23.89
C PRO A 98 6.75 -21.94 25.32
N LYS A 99 7.61 -21.10 25.89
CA LYS A 99 7.44 -20.53 27.23
C LYS A 99 8.08 -19.14 27.27
N VAL A 100 7.37 -18.19 27.87
CA VAL A 100 7.88 -16.85 28.22
C VAL A 100 7.55 -16.66 29.70
N GLU A 101 8.57 -16.41 30.51
CA GLU A 101 8.42 -16.19 31.95
C GLU A 101 9.27 -14.97 32.31
N LEU A 102 8.59 -13.93 32.80
CA LEU A 102 9.17 -12.65 33.19
C LEU A 102 8.67 -12.35 34.60
N THR A 103 9.59 -12.00 35.51
CA THR A 103 9.26 -11.76 36.92
C THR A 103 9.98 -10.51 37.38
N ASP A 104 9.21 -9.43 37.57
CA ASP A 104 9.66 -8.13 38.08
C ASP A 104 10.84 -7.51 37.30
N VAL A 105 10.88 -7.75 36.00
CA VAL A 105 11.89 -7.20 35.09
C VAL A 105 11.42 -5.87 34.50
N THR A 106 12.35 -5.00 34.13
CA THR A 106 12.03 -3.80 33.36
C THR A 106 11.53 -4.16 31.96
N LEU A 107 10.78 -3.27 31.31
CA LEU A 107 10.36 -3.45 29.93
C LEU A 107 11.59 -3.69 29.02
N GLN A 108 12.67 -2.94 29.22
CA GLN A 108 13.88 -3.09 28.42
C GLN A 108 14.48 -4.50 28.55
N GLU A 109 14.60 -5.02 29.76
CA GLU A 109 15.05 -6.41 30.02
C GLU A 109 14.08 -7.44 29.43
N ALA A 110 12.77 -7.22 29.54
CA ALA A 110 11.75 -8.07 28.94
C ALA A 110 11.90 -8.14 27.42
N LEU A 111 12.17 -7.02 26.75
CA LEU A 111 12.38 -6.95 25.31
C LEU A 111 13.68 -7.65 24.89
N ASP A 112 14.74 -7.52 25.67
CA ASP A 112 15.99 -8.26 25.44
C ASP A 112 15.78 -9.78 25.60
N GLY A 113 15.03 -10.19 26.62
CA GLY A 113 14.61 -11.58 26.82
C GLY A 113 13.78 -12.10 25.64
N LEU A 114 12.78 -11.33 25.18
CA LEU A 114 11.98 -11.69 24.00
C LEU A 114 12.83 -11.79 22.74
N ARG A 115 13.84 -10.91 22.56
CA ARG A 115 14.76 -10.97 21.43
C ARG A 115 15.54 -12.29 21.44
N ALA A 116 16.06 -12.69 22.59
CA ALA A 116 16.79 -13.95 22.75
C ALA A 116 15.87 -15.18 22.52
N LEU A 117 14.67 -15.18 23.10
CA LEU A 117 13.70 -16.27 22.91
C LEU A 117 13.27 -16.41 21.45
N SER A 118 13.03 -15.30 20.76
CA SER A 118 12.68 -15.29 19.34
C SER A 118 13.79 -15.84 18.47
N LYS A 119 15.04 -15.43 18.75
CA LYS A 119 16.22 -15.95 18.05
C LYS A 119 16.33 -17.46 18.21
N ASN A 120 16.14 -17.98 19.42
CA ASN A 120 16.22 -19.42 19.68
C ASN A 120 15.07 -20.18 19.02
N ALA A 121 13.83 -19.71 19.17
CA ALA A 121 12.64 -20.36 18.60
C ALA A 121 12.61 -20.36 17.06
N SER A 122 13.31 -19.42 16.42
CA SER A 122 13.39 -19.30 14.97
C SER A 122 14.71 -19.82 14.37
N ASN A 123 15.56 -20.50 15.16
CA ASN A 123 16.90 -20.92 14.72
C ASN A 123 17.73 -19.77 14.11
N GLY A 124 17.62 -18.57 14.68
CA GLY A 124 18.34 -17.37 14.26
C GLY A 124 17.71 -16.59 13.11
N GLN A 125 16.61 -17.06 12.52
CA GLN A 125 15.96 -16.39 11.38
C GLN A 125 15.26 -15.09 11.76
N VAL A 126 14.73 -15.01 12.98
CA VAL A 126 13.99 -13.84 13.47
C VAL A 126 14.66 -13.30 14.73
N VAL A 127 15.29 -12.14 14.57
CA VAL A 127 15.87 -11.35 15.66
C VAL A 127 15.16 -10.00 15.68
N PRO A 128 14.21 -9.79 16.61
CA PRO A 128 13.46 -8.55 16.64
C PRO A 128 14.32 -7.32 16.95
N ASN A 129 13.99 -6.21 16.29
CA ASN A 129 14.52 -4.90 16.65
C ASN A 129 13.43 -4.12 17.40
N PHE A 130 13.69 -3.79 18.66
CA PHE A 130 12.77 -3.09 19.53
C PHE A 130 13.30 -1.68 19.79
N LEU A 131 12.42 -0.69 19.65
CA LEU A 131 12.72 0.72 19.92
C LEU A 131 11.75 1.22 20.99
N VAL A 132 12.28 1.63 22.14
CA VAL A 132 11.51 2.28 23.19
C VAL A 132 11.68 3.79 23.02
N THR A 133 10.58 4.49 22.74
CA THR A 133 10.61 5.92 22.43
C THR A 133 10.54 6.80 23.68
N ASP A 134 9.90 6.31 24.73
CA ASP A 134 9.80 6.99 26.03
C ASP A 134 10.64 6.22 27.07
N PRO A 135 11.75 6.81 27.58
CA PRO A 135 12.60 6.17 28.58
C PRO A 135 11.84 5.74 29.84
N LYS A 136 10.81 6.49 30.26
CA LYS A 136 10.01 6.17 31.46
C LYS A 136 9.25 4.86 31.31
N VAL A 137 8.82 4.57 30.09
CA VAL A 137 8.13 3.31 29.75
C VAL A 137 9.13 2.15 29.73
N GLY A 138 10.40 2.39 29.37
CA GLY A 138 11.46 1.40 29.40
C GLY A 138 11.76 0.83 30.79
N GLU A 139 11.57 1.64 31.83
CA GLU A 139 11.78 1.27 33.24
C GLU A 139 10.56 0.58 33.89
N ALA A 140 9.41 0.55 33.20
CA ALA A 140 8.19 -0.05 33.72
C ALA A 140 8.40 -1.54 34.04
N LYS A 141 7.91 -1.97 35.21
CA LYS A 141 8.03 -3.35 35.66
C LYS A 141 7.00 -4.25 34.98
N VAL A 142 7.47 -5.41 34.52
CA VAL A 142 6.70 -6.40 33.78
C VAL A 142 6.86 -7.76 34.45
N SER A 143 5.72 -8.37 34.77
CA SER A 143 5.63 -9.73 35.27
C SER A 143 4.55 -10.47 34.49
N LEU A 144 4.90 -11.57 33.81
CA LEU A 144 3.96 -12.39 33.06
C LEU A 144 4.52 -13.78 32.80
N THR A 145 3.61 -14.73 32.64
CA THR A 145 3.91 -16.08 32.18
C THR A 145 3.00 -16.41 31.02
N LEU A 146 3.58 -16.77 29.87
CA LEU A 146 2.87 -17.19 28.67
C LEU A 146 3.42 -18.54 28.20
N THR A 147 2.55 -19.35 27.60
CA THR A 147 2.90 -20.68 27.11
C THR A 147 2.29 -20.88 25.72
N ASP A 148 3.09 -21.42 24.81
CA ASP A 148 2.73 -21.67 23.40
C ASP A 148 2.09 -20.46 22.68
N VAL A 149 2.71 -19.29 22.81
CA VAL A 149 2.19 -18.05 22.22
C VAL A 149 3.00 -17.62 20.99
N PRO A 150 2.36 -17.06 19.95
CA PRO A 150 3.08 -16.36 18.88
C PRO A 150 3.83 -15.14 19.42
N LEU A 151 5.00 -14.84 18.86
CA LEU A 151 5.81 -13.69 19.25
C LEU A 151 5.03 -12.35 19.26
N PRO A 152 4.18 -12.01 18.27
CA PRO A 152 3.39 -10.78 18.31
C PRO A 152 2.44 -10.70 19.50
N THR A 153 1.95 -11.85 19.97
CA THR A 153 1.08 -11.93 21.14
C THR A 153 1.88 -11.64 22.42
N ALA A 154 3.08 -12.21 22.55
CA ALA A 154 3.96 -11.91 23.68
C ALA A 154 4.37 -10.43 23.73
N ILE A 155 4.70 -9.84 22.58
CA ILE A 155 5.02 -8.41 22.43
C ILE A 155 3.85 -7.54 22.89
N ASP A 156 2.62 -7.86 22.47
CA ASP A 156 1.41 -7.12 22.86
C ASP A 156 1.17 -7.18 24.37
N TYR A 157 1.29 -8.36 24.98
CA TYR A 157 1.14 -8.50 26.44
C TYR A 157 2.19 -7.73 27.22
N VAL A 158 3.47 -7.81 26.82
CA VAL A 158 4.55 -7.02 27.43
C VAL A 158 4.25 -5.53 27.33
N ALA A 159 3.85 -5.05 26.15
CA ALA A 159 3.51 -3.63 25.95
C ALA A 159 2.37 -3.19 26.89
N ARG A 160 1.29 -3.98 26.94
CA ARG A 160 0.10 -3.66 27.74
C ARG A 160 0.40 -3.59 29.24
N ILE A 161 1.20 -4.52 29.76
CA ILE A 161 1.58 -4.53 31.19
C ILE A 161 2.47 -3.33 31.51
N ALA A 162 3.39 -2.98 30.61
CA ALA A 162 4.25 -1.81 30.76
C ALA A 162 3.54 -0.46 30.55
N GLY A 163 2.23 -0.44 30.28
CA GLY A 163 1.51 0.80 29.94
C GLY A 163 1.93 1.41 28.60
N ALA A 164 2.41 0.58 27.68
CA ALA A 164 2.92 0.96 26.37
C ALA A 164 1.98 0.49 25.24
N LYS A 165 2.16 1.07 24.06
CA LYS A 165 1.58 0.63 22.79
C LYS A 165 2.70 0.14 21.87
N ALA A 166 2.55 -1.08 21.34
CA ALA A 166 3.46 -1.65 20.35
C ALA A 166 2.96 -1.36 18.93
N THR A 167 3.80 -0.72 18.11
CA THR A 167 3.52 -0.44 16.70
C THR A 167 4.58 -1.10 15.83
N TYR A 168 4.14 -1.84 14.80
CA TYR A 168 5.03 -2.51 13.87
C TYR A 168 5.35 -1.58 12.71
N ASP A 169 6.62 -1.18 12.60
CA ASP A 169 7.16 -0.48 11.43
C ASP A 169 7.79 -1.49 10.45
N GLN A 170 8.38 -1.00 9.36
CA GLN A 170 9.07 -1.80 8.36
C GLN A 170 10.27 -2.55 8.93
N HIS A 171 10.99 -1.96 9.89
CA HIS A 171 12.27 -2.48 10.39
C HIS A 171 12.34 -2.68 11.91
N ALA A 172 11.39 -2.17 12.67
CA ALA A 172 11.40 -2.23 14.13
C ALA A 172 9.98 -2.29 14.69
N VAL A 173 9.88 -2.74 15.94
CA VAL A 173 8.67 -2.58 16.74
C VAL A 173 8.91 -1.44 17.72
N LEU A 174 8.09 -0.41 17.58
CA LEU A 174 8.13 0.80 18.40
C LEU A 174 7.24 0.63 19.62
N PHE A 175 7.77 0.97 20.78
CA PHE A 175 7.04 1.05 22.04
C PHE A 175 6.91 2.53 22.42
N THR A 176 5.66 3.00 22.49
CA THR A 176 5.31 4.37 22.91
C THR A 176 4.44 4.32 24.16
N SER A 177 4.44 5.37 24.97
CA SER A 177 3.53 5.47 26.13
C SER A 177 2.07 5.40 25.68
N ALA A 178 1.25 4.58 26.34
CA ALA A 178 -0.19 4.50 26.04
C ALA A 178 -0.96 5.75 26.50
N ALA A 179 -0.38 6.56 27.40
CA ALA A 179 -1.01 7.75 27.97
C ALA A 179 -0.76 9.04 27.16
N GLY A 180 0.00 8.98 26.05
CA GLY A 180 0.42 10.14 25.26
C GLY A 180 0.02 10.08 23.79
N GLY A 181 -1.24 9.73 23.51
CA GLY A 181 -1.86 9.84 22.18
C GLY A 181 -2.80 11.03 22.11
#